data_AF-A0A533UXK9-F1
#
_entry.id   AF-A0A533UXK9-F1
#
_cell.length_a   1.000
_cell.length_b   1.000
_cell.length_c   1.000
_cell.angle_alpha   90.00
_cell.angle_beta   90.00
_cell.angle_gamma   90.00
#
_symmetry.space_group_name_H-M   'P 1'
#
loop_
_entity.id
_entity.type
_entity.pdbx_description
1 polymer ?
#
loop_
_entity_poly.entity_id
_entity_poly.type
_entity_poly.pdbx_seq_one_letter_code
_entity_poly.pdbx_strand_id
1 'polypeptide(L)'
;MNSTKLGTQYENTIFVGDVKTGNLYNFKLDSDRKQLLLDPPLGDRVADTPDEVQNIVFGQGFGVITDIKVGPDGYLYILGINGIIYRIAPA
;
A
#
# COMPACT_ATOMS: atom_id res chain seq x y z
N MET A 1 -5.56 13.55 10.44
CA MET A 1 -6.00 13.10 9.09
C MET A 1 -6.82 11.83 9.28
N ASN A 2 -8.15 11.96 9.38
CA ASN A 2 -9.06 10.81 9.47
C ASN A 2 -9.96 10.90 8.23
N SER A 3 -9.78 10.00 7.29
CA SER A 3 -10.47 10.01 5.99
C SER A 3 -10.85 8.60 5.62
N THR A 4 -12.13 8.39 5.32
CA THR A 4 -12.69 7.13 4.82
C THR A 4 -12.89 7.16 3.30
N LYS A 5 -12.26 8.12 2.59
CA LYS A 5 -12.47 8.32 1.14
C LYS A 5 -12.19 7.10 0.27
N LEU A 6 -11.27 6.21 0.68
CA LEU A 6 -11.00 4.95 -0.03
C LEU A 6 -11.98 3.82 0.35
N GLY A 7 -12.85 4.05 1.35
CA GLY A 7 -13.69 3.06 1.99
C GLY A 7 -13.22 2.74 3.42
N THR A 8 -14.15 2.31 4.27
CA THR A 8 -13.90 1.98 5.69
C THR A 8 -12.94 0.79 5.85
N GLN A 9 -12.90 -0.11 4.87
CA GLN A 9 -11.94 -1.22 4.84
C GLN A 9 -10.47 -0.76 4.75
N TYR A 10 -10.21 0.49 4.35
CA TYR A 10 -8.86 1.08 4.31
C TYR A 10 -8.64 2.12 5.42
N GLU A 11 -9.52 2.20 6.41
CA GLU A 11 -9.25 2.99 7.61
C GLU A 11 -8.00 2.45 8.32
N ASN A 12 -7.16 3.37 8.81
CA ASN A 12 -5.87 3.05 9.45
C ASN A 12 -4.94 2.19 8.57
N THR A 13 -4.98 2.36 7.24
CA THR A 13 -4.04 1.73 6.32
C THR A 13 -2.89 2.68 5.95
N ILE A 14 -1.70 2.13 5.73
CA ILE A 14 -0.61 2.75 4.96
C ILE A 14 -0.41 1.96 3.67
N PHE A 15 -0.41 2.67 2.54
CA PHE A 15 0.08 2.14 1.27
C PHE A 15 1.53 2.51 1.07
N VAL A 16 2.36 1.53 0.67
CA VAL A 16 3.80 1.73 0.43
C VAL A 16 4.14 1.17 -0.94
N GLY A 17 4.79 1.96 -1.78
CA GLY A 17 5.34 1.49 -3.04
C GLY A 17 6.83 1.19 -2.89
N ASP A 18 7.34 0.24 -3.68
CA ASP A 18 8.79 0.03 -3.80
C ASP A 18 9.35 0.32 -5.19
N VAL A 19 10.68 0.47 -5.20
CA VAL A 19 11.47 0.72 -6.41
C VAL A 19 11.90 -0.58 -7.08
N LYS A 20 12.18 -1.64 -6.31
CA LYS A 20 12.87 -2.83 -6.81
C LYS A 20 11.97 -3.75 -7.62
N THR A 21 10.72 -3.90 -7.19
CA THR A 21 9.75 -4.83 -7.78
C THR A 21 8.53 -4.11 -8.35
N GLY A 22 8.28 -2.87 -7.93
CA GLY A 22 7.10 -2.12 -8.31
C GLY A 22 5.83 -2.62 -7.63
N ASN A 23 5.99 -3.27 -6.48
CA ASN A 23 4.88 -3.70 -5.66
C ASN A 23 4.28 -2.52 -4.89
N LEU A 24 2.96 -2.53 -4.80
CA LEU A 24 2.19 -1.74 -3.85
C LEU A 24 1.82 -2.64 -2.67
N TYR A 25 2.19 -2.24 -1.46
CA TYR A 25 1.87 -2.93 -0.21
C TYR A 25 0.72 -2.21 0.51
N ASN A 26 -0.08 -2.96 1.26
CA ASN A 26 -1.11 -2.44 2.15
C ASN A 26 -0.86 -2.95 3.58
N PHE A 27 -0.50 -2.05 4.48
CA PHE A 27 -0.32 -2.36 5.89
C PHE A 27 -1.42 -1.77 6.75
N LYS A 28 -1.93 -2.56 7.70
CA LYS A 28 -2.81 -2.07 8.75
C LYS A 28 -2.02 -1.48 9.91
N LEU A 29 -2.56 -0.40 10.45
CA LEU A 29 -2.11 0.22 11.69
C LEU A 29 -3.09 -0.09 12.83
N ASP A 30 -2.59 0.02 14.05
CA ASP A 30 -3.43 0.12 15.24
C ASP A 30 -4.31 1.38 15.23
N SER A 31 -5.29 1.42 16.14
CA SER A 31 -6.30 2.48 16.18
C SER A 31 -5.74 3.87 16.45
N ASP A 32 -4.61 3.97 17.15
CA ASP A 32 -3.91 5.23 17.42
C ASP A 32 -2.75 5.51 16.44
N ARG A 33 -2.58 4.64 15.43
CA ARG A 33 -1.66 4.80 14.29
C ARG A 33 -0.19 4.91 14.69
N LYS A 34 0.24 4.14 15.69
CA LYS A 34 1.62 4.08 16.18
C LYS A 34 2.34 2.79 15.82
N GLN A 35 1.61 1.73 15.47
CA GLN A 35 2.21 0.44 15.15
C GLN A 35 1.60 -0.16 13.90
N LEU A 36 2.42 -0.90 13.14
CA LEU A 36 1.94 -1.81 12.12
C LEU A 36 1.39 -3.06 12.80
N LEU A 37 0.17 -3.46 12.43
CA LEU A 37 -0.41 -4.74 12.82
C LEU A 37 0.14 -5.80 11.85
N LEU A 38 1.18 -6.51 12.29
CA LEU A 38 1.88 -7.52 11.50
C LEU A 38 1.62 -8.90 12.08
N ASP A 39 0.99 -9.75 11.28
CA ASP A 39 0.83 -11.17 11.58
C ASP A 39 2.02 -11.96 11.01
N PRO A 40 2.28 -13.19 11.50
CA PRO A 40 3.24 -14.08 10.86
C PRO A 40 2.98 -14.19 9.35
N PRO A 41 4.03 -14.18 8.51
CA PRO A 41 5.43 -14.32 8.91
C PRO A 41 6.15 -13.00 9.29
N LEU A 42 5.54 -11.82 9.12
CA LEU A 42 6.16 -10.50 9.39
C LEU A 42 6.15 -10.08 10.88
N GLY A 43 5.86 -10.99 11.81
CA GLY A 43 5.69 -10.69 13.23
C GLY A 43 6.97 -10.22 13.92
N ASP A 44 8.13 -10.55 13.36
CA ASP A 44 9.45 -10.08 13.81
C ASP A 44 9.81 -8.67 13.31
N ARG A 45 8.94 -8.08 12.46
CA ARG A 45 9.07 -6.76 11.82
C ARG A 45 10.19 -6.68 10.80
N VAL A 46 10.61 -7.80 10.25
CA VAL A 46 11.59 -7.89 9.17
C VAL A 46 10.92 -8.54 7.97
N ALA A 47 11.26 -8.05 6.77
CA ALA A 47 10.81 -8.60 5.51
C ALA A 47 12.05 -8.96 4.71
N ASP A 48 12.57 -10.17 4.91
CA ASP A 48 13.87 -10.58 4.35
C ASP A 48 13.76 -11.78 3.39
N THR A 49 12.59 -12.42 3.31
CA THR A 49 12.30 -13.45 2.31
C THR A 49 11.20 -13.04 1.33
N PRO A 50 11.23 -13.53 0.07
CA PRO A 50 10.15 -13.27 -0.88
C PRO A 50 8.78 -13.80 -0.42
N ASP A 51 8.77 -14.94 0.28
CA ASP A 51 7.53 -15.59 0.73
C ASP A 51 6.81 -14.79 1.83
N GLU A 52 7.58 -14.08 2.69
CA GLU A 52 7.02 -13.16 3.67
C GLU A 52 6.23 -12.02 3.04
N VAL A 53 6.77 -11.49 1.95
CA VAL A 53 6.29 -10.26 1.32
C VAL A 53 5.10 -10.55 0.39
N GLN A 54 5.02 -11.73 -0.23
CA GLN A 54 3.94 -12.05 -1.18
C GLN A 54 2.54 -11.85 -0.60
N ASN A 55 2.32 -12.18 0.67
CA ASN A 55 1.00 -12.11 1.31
C ASN A 55 0.48 -10.68 1.53
N ILE A 56 1.36 -9.68 1.51
CA ILE A 56 1.01 -8.27 1.75
C ILE A 56 1.05 -7.41 0.47
N VAL A 57 1.35 -8.02 -0.68
CA VAL A 57 1.28 -7.34 -1.97
C VAL A 57 -0.18 -7.07 -2.32
N PHE A 58 -0.53 -5.80 -2.38
CA PHE A 58 -1.87 -5.34 -2.76
C PHE A 58 -2.01 -5.19 -4.29
N GLY A 59 -0.93 -4.85 -4.99
CA GLY A 59 -0.93 -4.73 -6.44
C GLY A 59 0.48 -4.70 -7.02
N GLN A 60 0.58 -4.98 -8.32
CA GLN A 60 1.84 -5.09 -9.05
C GLN A 60 1.70 -4.50 -10.47
N GLY A 61 2.81 -4.39 -11.18
CA GLY A 61 2.83 -3.97 -12.59
C GLY A 61 2.92 -2.45 -12.80
N PHE A 62 3.22 -1.70 -11.74
CA PHE A 62 3.33 -0.24 -11.80
C PHE A 62 4.72 0.28 -12.24
N GLY A 63 5.72 -0.61 -12.30
CA GLY A 63 7.12 -0.21 -12.42
C GLY A 63 7.62 0.44 -11.11
N VAL A 64 8.68 1.24 -11.18
CA VAL A 64 9.18 1.99 -10.01
C VAL A 64 8.11 2.98 -9.55
N ILE A 65 7.55 2.77 -8.34
CA ILE A 65 6.56 3.65 -7.76
C ILE A 65 7.26 4.86 -7.12
N THR A 66 6.85 6.07 -7.50
CA THR A 66 7.46 7.32 -7.02
C THR A 66 6.51 8.16 -6.17
N ASP A 67 5.19 8.02 -6.35
CA ASP A 67 4.19 8.71 -5.53
C ASP A 67 2.88 7.90 -5.46
N ILE A 68 2.14 8.08 -4.38
CA ILE A 68 0.84 7.46 -4.13
C ILE A 68 -0.10 8.51 -3.53
N LYS A 69 -1.29 8.68 -4.12
CA LYS A 69 -2.25 9.69 -3.67
C LYS A 69 -3.69 9.23 -3.75
N VAL A 70 -4.47 9.59 -2.73
CA VAL A 70 -5.93 9.48 -2.78
C VAL A 70 -6.49 10.70 -3.48
N GLY A 71 -7.18 10.49 -4.59
CA GLY A 71 -7.84 11.54 -5.35
C GLY A 71 -9.05 12.13 -4.61
N PRO A 72 -9.53 13.32 -5.03
CA PRO A 72 -10.77 13.89 -4.48
C PRO A 72 -12.00 13.02 -4.79
N ASP A 73 -11.91 12.19 -5.82
CA ASP A 73 -12.89 11.18 -6.26
C ASP A 73 -12.89 9.89 -5.43
N GLY A 74 -11.97 9.75 -4.47
CA GLY A 74 -11.90 8.57 -3.60
C GLY A 74 -11.18 7.36 -4.23
N TYR A 75 -10.48 7.53 -5.35
CA TYR A 75 -9.62 6.48 -5.92
C TYR A 75 -8.17 6.64 -5.49
N LEU A 76 -7.42 5.53 -5.58
CA LEU A 76 -5.98 5.52 -5.32
C LEU A 76 -5.23 5.68 -6.64
N TYR A 77 -4.32 6.65 -6.68
CA TYR A 77 -3.48 6.95 -7.83
C TYR A 77 -2.02 6.64 -7.51
N ILE A 78 -1.33 6.02 -8.48
CA ILE A 78 0.07 5.61 -8.36
C ILE A 78 0.84 6.23 -9.52
N LEU A 79 1.92 6.95 -9.21
CA LEU A 79 2.83 7.50 -10.21
C LEU A 79 4.00 6.53 -10.39
N GLY A 80 4.21 6.09 -11.64
CA GLY A 80 5.42 5.37 -12.05
C GLY A 80 6.53 6.35 -12.45
N ILE A 81 7.80 5.94 -12.31
CA ILE A 81 8.96 6.76 -12.70
C ILE A 81 8.97 7.17 -14.18
N ASN A 82 8.28 6.41 -15.03
CA ASN A 82 8.10 6.70 -16.46
C ASN A 82 7.04 7.78 -16.74
N GLY A 83 6.44 8.37 -15.70
CA GLY A 83 5.40 9.39 -15.82
C GLY A 83 3.98 8.84 -16.04
N ILE A 84 3.80 7.52 -16.06
CA ILE A 84 2.46 6.92 -16.14
C ILE A 84 1.77 7.02 -14.78
N ILE A 85 0.52 7.47 -14.80
CA ILE A 85 -0.37 7.46 -13.63
C ILE A 85 -1.35 6.30 -13.77
N TYR A 86 -1.30 5.38 -12.82
CA TYR A 86 -2.28 4.30 -12.69
C TYR A 86 -3.36 4.69 -11.69
N ARG A 87 -4.59 4.25 -11.93
CA ARG A 87 -5.72 4.43 -11.02
C ARG A 87 -6.23 3.06 -10.59
N ILE A 88 -6.31 2.83 -9.28
CA ILE A 88 -6.99 1.68 -8.70
C ILE A 88 -8.41 2.11 -8.35
N ALA A 89 -9.38 1.46 -8.99
CA ALA A 89 -10.81 1.61 -8.71
C ALA A 89 -11.33 0.33 -8.02
N PRO A 90 -12.40 0.43 -7.21
CA PRO A 90 -13.16 -0.73 -6.75
C PRO A 90 -13.61 -1.57 -7.95
N ALA A 91 -13.70 -2.88 -7.74
CA ALA A 91 -14.33 -3.80 -8.68
C ALA A 91 -15.85 -3.55 -8.78
#